data_AF-A0A2A4V0M9-F1
#
_entry.id   AF-A0A2A4V0M9-F1
#
_cell.length_a   1.000
_cell.length_b   1.000
_cell.length_c   1.000
_cell.angle_alpha   90.00
_cell.angle_beta   90.00
_cell.angle_gamma   90.00
#
_symmetry.space_group_name_H-M   'P 1'
#
loop_
_entity.id
_entity.type
_entity.pdbx_description
1 polymer ?
#
loop_
_entity_poly.entity_id
_entity_poly.type
_entity_poly.pdbx_seq_one_letter_code
_entity_poly.pdbx_strand_id
1 'polypeptide(L)'
;MEFDARQTVIIAIVVLLIGKLLRNKIAFFQKYNIPEPVIGGIIASLIFSGFFFFADIVISFFLEQRDILLVVFFTCVGLSAKLSTLMKGGKALLILLIIAVTFLFLQNLTGVAIAYLTGLPAKIGVLGGSVSLSGGHGTAIAWSPIFAEKYGISNAVEIGIACATFG
;
A
#
# COMPACT_ATOMS: atom_id res chain seq x y z
N MET A 1 -6.55 0.11 24.23
CA MET A 1 -7.94 -0.29 23.93
C MET A 1 -7.91 -1.05 22.62
N GLU A 2 -8.52 -2.23 22.56
CA GLU A 2 -8.50 -3.08 21.37
C GLU A 2 -9.91 -3.20 20.81
N PHE A 3 -10.06 -2.94 19.51
CA PHE A 3 -11.32 -3.13 18.80
C PHE A 3 -11.38 -4.54 18.22
N ASP A 4 -12.50 -5.21 18.42
CA ASP A 4 -12.72 -6.52 17.82
C ASP A 4 -12.82 -6.46 16.29
N ALA A 5 -12.84 -7.62 15.65
CA ALA A 5 -12.99 -7.78 14.21
C ALA A 5 -14.16 -6.98 13.61
N ARG A 6 -15.33 -7.04 14.25
CA ARG A 6 -16.56 -6.40 13.76
C ARG A 6 -16.45 -4.89 13.89
N GLN A 7 -15.99 -4.41 15.04
CA GLN A 7 -15.78 -3.00 15.34
C GLN A 7 -14.75 -2.40 14.38
N THR A 8 -13.65 -3.10 14.13
CA THR A 8 -12.60 -2.69 13.19
C THR A 8 -13.17 -2.47 11.78
N VAL A 9 -13.96 -3.41 11.26
CA VAL A 9 -14.59 -3.26 9.94
C VAL A 9 -15.60 -2.11 9.92
N ILE A 10 -16.42 -1.95 10.95
CA ILE A 10 -17.37 -0.84 11.05
C ILE A 10 -16.63 0.50 11.03
N ILE A 11 -15.55 0.64 11.82
CA ILE A 11 -14.72 1.84 11.84
C ILE A 11 -14.10 2.07 10.47
N ALA A 12 -13.55 1.05 9.81
CA ALA A 12 -12.99 1.17 8.46
C ALA A 12 -14.02 1.68 7.43
N ILE A 13 -15.27 1.19 7.50
CA ILE A 13 -16.36 1.66 6.65
C ILE A 13 -16.70 3.13 6.95
N VAL A 14 -16.80 3.50 8.22
CA VAL A 14 -17.06 4.90 8.62
C VAL A 14 -15.97 5.83 8.11
N VAL A 15 -14.70 5.44 8.27
CA VAL A 15 -13.53 6.19 7.78
C VAL A 15 -13.60 6.36 6.26
N LEU A 16 -13.92 5.30 5.52
CA LEU A 16 -14.11 5.36 4.07
C LEU A 16 -15.25 6.31 3.67
N LEU A 17 -16.39 6.26 4.37
CA LEU A 17 -17.54 7.12 4.10
C LEU A 17 -17.21 8.59 4.37
N ILE A 18 -16.48 8.90 5.46
CA ILE A 18 -15.99 10.25 5.73
C ILE A 18 -15.10 10.74 4.59
N GLY A 19 -14.14 9.92 4.15
CA GLY A 19 -13.27 10.24 3.02
C GLY A 19 -14.06 10.52 1.73
N LYS A 20 -15.09 9.70 1.45
CA LYS A 20 -15.98 9.89 0.30
C LYS A 20 -16.79 11.18 0.37
N LEU A 21 -17.36 11.49 1.54
CA LEU A 21 -18.12 12.71 1.75
C LEU A 21 -17.25 13.96 1.55
N LEU A 22 -16.02 13.94 2.07
CA LEU A 22 -15.08 15.06 1.93
C LEU A 22 -14.59 15.22 0.50
N ARG A 23 -14.23 14.12 -0.18
CA ARG A 23 -13.87 14.14 -1.59
C ARG A 23 -14.97 14.79 -2.42
N ASN A 24 -16.23 14.42 -2.19
CA ASN A 24 -17.37 14.96 -2.96
C ASN A 24 -17.70 16.42 -2.66
N LYS A 25 -17.31 16.95 -1.49
CA LYS A 25 -17.57 18.34 -1.11
C LYS A 25 -16.43 19.30 -1.44
N ILE A 26 -15.18 18.83 -1.45
CA ILE A 26 -14.00 19.69 -1.55
C ILE A 26 -13.38 19.53 -2.95
N ALA A 27 -13.43 20.62 -3.74
CA ALA A 27 -12.91 20.65 -5.11
C ALA A 27 -11.41 20.33 -5.20
N PHE A 28 -10.62 20.63 -4.17
CA PHE A 28 -9.19 20.28 -4.11
C PHE A 28 -8.96 18.77 -4.25
N PHE A 29 -9.69 17.95 -3.47
CA PHE A 29 -9.54 16.49 -3.51
C PHE A 29 -9.98 15.89 -4.85
N GLN A 30 -10.98 16.48 -5.49
CA GLN A 30 -11.43 16.06 -6.82
C GLN A 30 -10.41 16.46 -7.89
N LYS A 31 -9.89 17.69 -7.83
CA LYS A 31 -8.92 18.22 -8.79
C LYS A 31 -7.64 17.38 -8.83
N TYR A 32 -7.17 16.91 -7.69
CA TYR A 32 -5.97 16.08 -7.58
C TYR A 32 -6.28 14.56 -7.55
N ASN A 33 -7.53 14.15 -7.77
CA ASN A 33 -7.97 12.76 -7.74
C ASN A 33 -7.50 11.99 -6.48
N ILE A 34 -7.48 12.65 -5.33
CA ILE A 34 -7.06 12.00 -4.08
C ILE A 34 -8.09 10.91 -3.73
N PRO A 35 -7.66 9.65 -3.53
CA PRO A 35 -8.56 8.55 -3.23
C PRO A 35 -9.32 8.76 -1.90
N GLU A 36 -10.58 8.32 -1.84
CA GLU A 36 -11.41 8.37 -0.63
C GLU A 36 -10.76 7.68 0.58
N PRO A 37 -10.14 6.48 0.45
CA PRO A 37 -9.51 5.80 1.58
C PRO A 37 -8.34 6.60 2.16
N VAL A 38 -7.62 7.37 1.34
CA VAL A 38 -6.47 8.18 1.79
C VAL A 38 -6.95 9.38 2.60
N ILE A 39 -7.98 10.08 2.13
CA ILE A 39 -8.56 11.23 2.84
C ILE A 39 -9.10 10.81 4.20
N GLY A 40 -9.91 9.74 4.23
CA GLY A 40 -10.45 9.20 5.47
C GLY A 40 -9.34 8.71 6.40
N GLY A 41 -8.38 7.95 5.85
CA GLY A 41 -7.26 7.39 6.59
C GLY A 41 -6.41 8.45 7.28
N ILE A 42 -6.02 9.52 6.59
CA ILE A 42 -5.24 10.62 7.19
C ILE A 42 -6.00 11.25 8.37
N ILE A 43 -7.30 11.49 8.23
CA ILE A 43 -8.11 12.06 9.31
C ILE A 43 -8.17 11.11 10.51
N ALA A 44 -8.42 9.83 10.27
CA ALA A 44 -8.43 8.82 11.32
C ALA A 44 -7.07 8.70 12.02
N SER A 45 -5.97 8.67 11.26
CA SER A 45 -4.61 8.65 11.79
C SER A 45 -4.31 9.86 12.66
N LEU A 46 -4.73 11.07 12.27
CA LEU A 46 -4.57 12.27 13.09
C LEU A 46 -5.38 12.21 14.39
N ILE A 47 -6.61 11.72 14.34
CA ILE A 47 -7.47 11.56 15.52
C ILE A 47 -6.85 10.55 16.50
N PHE A 48 -6.46 9.37 16.02
CA PHE A 48 -5.87 8.33 16.86
C PHE A 48 -4.48 8.72 17.38
N SER A 49 -3.69 9.45 16.59
CA SER A 49 -2.44 10.06 17.06
C SER A 49 -2.71 11.06 18.18
N GLY A 50 -3.79 11.85 18.10
CA GLY A 50 -4.22 12.74 19.18
C GLY A 50 -4.54 12.00 20.48
N PHE A 51 -5.28 10.89 20.42
CA PHE A 51 -5.54 10.07 21.61
C PHE A 51 -4.26 9.54 22.25
N PHE A 52 -3.27 9.15 21.44
CA PHE A 52 -1.98 8.73 21.95
C PHE A 52 -1.23 9.89 22.62
N PHE A 53 -1.06 11.03 21.94
CA PHE A 53 -0.28 12.15 22.48
C PHE A 53 -0.88 12.82 23.72
N PHE A 54 -2.21 12.93 23.81
CA PHE A 54 -2.87 13.67 24.90
C PHE A 54 -3.37 12.79 26.05
N ALA A 55 -3.64 11.51 25.80
CA ALA A 55 -4.24 10.62 26.79
C ALA A 55 -3.44 9.32 27.01
N ASP A 56 -2.33 9.12 26.28
CA ASP A 56 -1.52 7.90 26.30
C ASP A 56 -2.34 6.63 25.98
N ILE A 57 -3.42 6.80 25.21
CA ILE A 57 -4.32 5.71 24.83
C ILE A 57 -3.83 5.12 23.51
N VAL A 58 -3.29 3.91 23.56
CA VAL A 58 -2.99 3.10 22.38
C VAL A 58 -4.26 2.40 21.91
N ILE A 59 -4.65 2.65 20.66
CA ILE A 59 -5.79 2.01 20.00
C ILE A 59 -5.25 0.97 19.02
N SER A 60 -5.67 -0.28 19.21
CA SER A 60 -5.28 -1.42 18.36
C SER A 60 -6.49 -1.94 17.59
N PHE A 61 -6.23 -2.41 16.36
CA PHE A 61 -7.24 -2.90 15.43
C PHE A 61 -6.94 -4.35 15.03
N PHE A 62 -7.99 -5.12 14.77
CA PHE A 62 -7.87 -6.49 14.31
C PHE A 62 -7.62 -6.52 12.79
N LEU A 63 -6.42 -6.95 12.37
CA LEU A 63 -5.99 -6.87 10.97
C LEU A 63 -6.22 -8.15 10.15
N GLU A 64 -6.63 -9.25 10.78
CA GLU A 64 -6.82 -10.53 10.09
C GLU A 64 -7.86 -10.44 8.95
N GLN A 65 -8.91 -9.62 9.11
CA GLN A 65 -9.90 -9.41 8.05
C GLN A 65 -9.30 -8.74 6.82
N ARG A 66 -8.35 -7.81 6.98
CA ARG A 66 -7.63 -7.19 5.86
C ARG A 66 -6.89 -8.27 5.08
N ASP A 67 -6.21 -9.18 5.78
CA ASP A 67 -5.39 -10.22 5.15
C ASP A 67 -6.25 -11.22 4.37
N ILE A 68 -7.37 -11.65 4.95
CA ILE A 68 -8.36 -12.49 4.26
C ILE A 68 -8.89 -11.78 3.01
N LEU A 69 -9.25 -10.50 3.13
CA LEU A 69 -9.77 -9.72 2.00
C LEU A 69 -8.72 -9.52 0.90
N LEU A 70 -7.43 -9.37 1.26
CA LEU A 70 -6.34 -9.29 0.29
C LEU A 70 -6.15 -10.62 -0.46
N VAL A 71 -6.23 -11.76 0.23
CA VAL A 71 -6.18 -13.08 -0.41
C VAL A 71 -7.36 -13.24 -1.39
N VAL A 72 -8.57 -12.88 -0.97
CA VAL A 72 -9.75 -12.90 -1.86
C VAL A 72 -9.55 -11.97 -3.05
N PHE A 73 -9.09 -10.73 -2.83
CA PHE A 73 -8.84 -9.75 -3.88
C PHE A 73 -7.84 -10.27 -4.92
N PHE A 74 -6.66 -10.74 -4.49
CA PHE A 74 -5.65 -11.25 -5.41
C PHE A 74 -6.09 -12.53 -6.12
N THR A 75 -6.86 -13.38 -5.44
CA THR A 75 -7.47 -14.56 -6.07
C THR A 75 -8.46 -14.15 -7.16
N CYS A 76 -9.35 -13.19 -6.90
CA CYS A 76 -10.30 -12.69 -7.89
C CYS A 76 -9.60 -12.00 -9.07
N VAL A 77 -8.54 -11.22 -8.83
CA VAL A 77 -7.73 -10.61 -9.90
C VAL A 77 -7.10 -11.69 -10.78
N GLY A 78 -6.52 -12.73 -10.16
CA GLY A 78 -5.93 -13.86 -10.86
C GLY A 78 -6.96 -14.65 -11.69
N LEU A 79 -8.13 -14.95 -11.11
CA LEU A 79 -9.22 -15.66 -11.80
C LEU A 79 -9.85 -14.82 -12.93
N SER A 80 -9.85 -13.50 -12.79
CA SER A 80 -10.36 -12.58 -13.83
C SER A 80 -9.39 -12.38 -14.98
N ALA A 81 -8.11 -12.78 -14.81
CA ALA A 81 -7.10 -12.67 -15.85
C ALA A 81 -7.39 -13.67 -16.99
N LYS A 82 -7.77 -13.13 -18.14
CA LYS A 82 -8.03 -13.93 -19.35
C LYS A 82 -6.73 -14.14 -20.12
N LEU A 83 -6.23 -15.37 -20.11
CA LEU A 83 -5.03 -15.74 -20.88
C LEU A 83 -5.21 -15.46 -22.39
N SER A 84 -6.43 -15.58 -22.89
CA SER A 84 -6.78 -15.22 -24.27
C SER A 84 -6.60 -13.73 -24.57
N THR A 85 -6.88 -12.83 -23.61
CA THR A 85 -6.61 -11.39 -23.76
C THR A 85 -5.10 -11.12 -23.75
N LEU A 86 -4.35 -11.83 -22.92
CA LEU A 86 -2.88 -11.74 -22.89
C LEU A 86 -2.27 -12.13 -24.23
N MET A 87 -2.73 -13.25 -24.82
CA MET A 87 -2.27 -13.72 -26.12
C MET A 87 -2.56 -12.73 -27.25
N LYS A 88 -3.69 -12.00 -27.21
CA LYS A 88 -4.01 -10.95 -28.19
C LYS A 88 -3.01 -9.79 -28.19
N GLY A 89 -2.32 -9.56 -27.07
CA GLY A 89 -1.27 -8.54 -26.97
C GLY A 89 -0.03 -8.84 -27.83
N GLY A 90 0.21 -10.12 -28.17
CA GLY A 90 1.23 -10.56 -29.12
C GLY A 90 2.62 -9.96 -28.87
N LYS A 91 3.27 -9.49 -29.95
CA LYS A 91 4.62 -8.88 -29.87
C LYS A 91 4.65 -7.58 -29.06
N ALA A 92 3.59 -6.77 -29.13
CA ALA A 92 3.54 -5.49 -28.41
C ALA A 92 3.57 -5.70 -26.90
N LEU A 93 2.81 -6.70 -26.41
CA LEU A 93 2.83 -7.08 -25.00
C LEU A 93 4.20 -7.60 -24.56
N LEU A 94 4.86 -8.43 -25.37
CA LEU A 94 6.21 -8.94 -25.06
C LEU A 94 7.22 -7.78 -24.95
N ILE A 95 7.18 -6.83 -25.89
CA ILE A 95 8.05 -5.65 -25.87
C ILE A 95 7.76 -4.81 -24.62
N LEU A 96 6.48 -4.55 -24.32
CA LEU A 96 6.09 -3.82 -23.12
C LEU A 96 6.57 -4.52 -21.85
N LEU A 97 6.46 -5.85 -21.78
CA LEU A 97 6.93 -6.65 -20.65
C LEU A 97 8.44 -6.52 -20.46
N ILE A 98 9.22 -6.67 -21.53
CA ILE A 98 10.68 -6.54 -21.47
C ILE A 98 11.07 -5.14 -21.00
N ILE A 99 10.43 -4.11 -21.55
CA ILE A 99 10.66 -2.71 -21.15
C ILE A 99 10.30 -2.54 -19.67
N ALA A 100 9.12 -2.96 -19.24
CA ALA A 100 8.66 -2.84 -17.87
C ALA A 100 9.62 -3.54 -16.89
N VAL A 101 9.99 -4.79 -17.16
CA VAL A 101 10.96 -5.55 -16.34
C VAL A 101 12.31 -4.82 -16.27
N THR A 102 12.79 -4.28 -17.39
CA THR A 102 14.03 -3.49 -17.41
C THR A 102 13.93 -2.26 -16.52
N PHE A 103 12.81 -1.52 -16.59
CA PHE A 103 12.57 -0.38 -15.72
C PHE A 103 12.45 -0.78 -14.24
N LEU A 104 11.86 -1.94 -13.91
CA LEU A 104 11.84 -2.44 -12.53
C LEU A 104 13.25 -2.68 -11.97
N PHE A 105 14.17 -3.20 -12.79
CA PHE A 105 15.57 -3.34 -12.38
C PHE A 105 16.23 -1.97 -12.16
N LEU A 106 16.07 -1.03 -13.10
CA LEU A 106 16.62 0.32 -12.96
C LEU A 106 16.07 1.03 -11.72
N GLN A 107 14.78 0.88 -11.46
CA GLN A 107 14.10 1.43 -10.30
C GLN A 107 14.63 0.85 -8.99
N ASN A 108 14.83 -0.47 -8.92
CA ASN A 108 15.43 -1.11 -7.74
C ASN A 108 16.89 -0.72 -7.55
N LEU A 109 17.68 -0.61 -8.61
CA LEU A 109 19.05 -0.11 -8.53
C LEU A 109 19.08 1.33 -8.01
N THR A 110 18.16 2.17 -8.46
CA THR A 110 18.01 3.55 -8.00
C THR A 110 17.61 3.59 -6.53
N GLY A 111 16.62 2.80 -6.12
CA GLY A 111 16.18 2.69 -4.73
C GLY A 111 17.31 2.21 -3.80
N VAL A 112 18.06 1.20 -4.23
CA VAL A 112 19.24 0.68 -3.51
C VAL A 112 20.34 1.75 -3.42
N ALA A 113 20.61 2.49 -4.49
CA ALA A 113 21.60 3.57 -4.49
C ALA A 113 21.22 4.68 -3.52
N ILE A 114 19.96 5.11 -3.49
CA ILE A 114 19.46 6.10 -2.53
C ILE A 114 19.54 5.57 -1.10
N ALA A 115 19.17 4.32 -0.86
CA ALA A 115 19.31 3.69 0.45
C ALA A 115 20.78 3.71 0.92
N TYR A 116 21.71 3.37 0.04
CA TYR A 116 23.14 3.43 0.34
C TYR A 116 23.63 4.84 0.67
N LEU A 117 23.24 5.85 -0.14
CA LEU A 117 23.62 7.25 0.06
C LEU A 117 23.05 7.85 1.36
N THR A 118 21.92 7.33 1.83
CA THR A 118 21.25 7.78 3.06
C THR A 118 21.64 6.95 4.29
N GLY A 119 22.54 5.96 4.15
CA GLY A 119 22.99 5.09 5.25
C GLY A 119 21.96 4.03 5.65
N LEU A 120 20.93 3.78 4.83
CA LEU A 120 19.91 2.78 5.06
C LEU A 120 20.30 1.40 4.47
N PRO A 121 19.80 0.29 5.04
CA PRO A 121 19.97 -1.02 4.45
C PRO A 121 19.48 -1.08 3.00
N ALA A 122 20.30 -1.61 2.09
CA ALA A 122 19.97 -1.73 0.66
C ALA A 122 18.61 -2.39 0.38
N LYS A 123 18.20 -3.32 1.26
CA LYS A 123 16.92 -4.05 1.19
C LYS A 123 15.71 -3.11 1.27
N ILE A 124 15.83 -1.99 2.00
CA ILE A 124 14.82 -0.93 2.05
C ILE A 124 14.65 -0.27 0.68
N GLY A 125 15.72 -0.15 -0.10
CA GLY A 125 15.67 0.39 -1.46
C GLY A 125 14.81 -0.42 -2.42
N VAL A 126 14.77 -1.75 -2.27
CA VAL A 126 13.89 -2.64 -3.05
C VAL A 126 12.45 -2.55 -2.56
N LEU A 127 12.26 -2.49 -1.24
CA LEU A 127 10.94 -2.31 -0.62
C LEU A 127 10.28 -1.00 -1.07
N GLY A 128 11.02 0.12 -1.00
CA GLY A 128 10.56 1.42 -1.49
C GLY A 128 10.59 1.57 -3.01
N GLY A 129 11.19 0.63 -3.74
CA GLY A 129 11.27 0.59 -5.19
C GLY A 129 10.11 -0.18 -5.81
N SER A 130 10.41 -1.24 -6.57
CA SER A 130 9.40 -1.97 -7.35
C SER A 130 8.28 -2.58 -6.50
N VAL A 131 8.59 -3.01 -5.27
CA VAL A 131 7.61 -3.64 -4.37
C VAL A 131 6.47 -2.68 -4.04
N SER A 132 6.77 -1.39 -3.88
CA SER A 132 5.79 -0.37 -3.49
C SER A 132 5.30 0.49 -4.65
N LEU A 133 6.21 1.06 -5.44
CA LEU A 133 5.85 2.03 -6.48
C LEU A 133 5.22 1.34 -7.71
N SER A 134 5.64 0.11 -8.02
CA SER A 134 5.04 -0.67 -9.13
C SER A 134 3.99 -1.66 -8.65
N GLY A 135 4.22 -2.30 -7.50
CA GLY A 135 3.28 -3.25 -6.91
C GLY A 135 2.10 -2.59 -6.16
N GLY A 136 2.25 -1.32 -5.78
CA GLY A 136 1.27 -0.58 -4.99
C GLY A 136 1.13 -1.08 -3.55
N HIS A 137 0.12 -0.58 -2.85
CA HIS A 137 -0.18 -0.93 -1.46
C HIS A 137 -0.39 -2.43 -1.26
N GLY A 138 -0.98 -3.12 -2.25
CA GLY A 138 -1.25 -4.55 -2.16
C GLY A 138 0.02 -5.40 -2.08
N THR A 139 0.98 -5.18 -2.98
CA THR A 139 2.26 -5.89 -2.95
C THR A 139 3.11 -5.46 -1.77
N ALA A 140 3.12 -4.17 -1.40
CA ALA A 140 3.81 -3.69 -0.21
C ALA A 140 3.31 -4.42 1.06
N ILE A 141 2.00 -4.48 1.29
CA ILE A 141 1.41 -5.17 2.45
C ILE A 141 1.71 -6.67 2.41
N ALA A 142 1.55 -7.32 1.26
CA ALA A 142 1.74 -8.77 1.13
C ALA A 142 3.20 -9.21 1.37
N TRP A 143 4.17 -8.39 0.96
CA TRP A 143 5.60 -8.72 1.08
C TRP A 143 6.25 -8.21 2.36
N SER A 144 5.67 -7.22 3.04
CA SER A 144 6.25 -6.64 4.26
C SER A 144 6.59 -7.63 5.37
N PRO A 145 5.79 -8.68 5.67
CA PRO A 145 6.15 -9.69 6.66
C PRO A 145 7.49 -10.37 6.35
N ILE A 146 7.77 -10.64 5.06
CA ILE A 146 9.04 -11.24 4.62
C ILE A 146 10.21 -10.27 4.88
N PHE A 147 10.00 -8.96 4.66
CA PHE A 147 10.99 -7.93 4.94
C PHE A 147 11.25 -7.75 6.45
N ALA A 148 10.23 -7.87 7.28
CA ALA A 148 10.39 -7.84 8.72
C ALA A 148 11.13 -9.09 9.23
N GLU A 149 10.63 -10.29 8.91
CA GLU A 149 11.11 -11.55 9.49
C GLU A 149 12.47 -11.99 8.95
N LYS A 150 12.69 -11.92 7.64
CA LYS A 150 13.93 -12.42 7.01
C LYS A 150 15.01 -11.37 6.84
N TYR A 151 14.60 -10.10 6.81
CA TYR A 151 15.51 -9.00 6.48
C TYR A 151 15.67 -7.98 7.60
N GLY A 152 14.95 -8.14 8.72
CA GLY A 152 15.12 -7.34 9.94
C GLY A 152 14.58 -5.91 9.82
N ILE A 153 13.70 -5.64 8.86
CA ILE A 153 13.10 -4.32 8.66
C ILE A 153 11.77 -4.28 9.41
N SER A 154 11.80 -3.92 10.69
CA SER A 154 10.64 -3.95 11.58
C SER A 154 9.47 -3.08 11.09
N ASN A 155 9.76 -1.95 10.43
CA ASN A 155 8.79 -0.99 9.91
C ASN A 155 8.54 -1.15 8.40
N ALA A 156 8.64 -2.38 7.87
CA ALA A 156 8.52 -2.63 6.43
C ALA A 156 7.15 -2.23 5.87
N VAL A 157 6.07 -2.46 6.64
CA VAL A 157 4.70 -2.12 6.22
C VAL A 157 4.56 -0.62 6.04
N GLU A 158 5.05 0.16 7.01
CA GLU A 158 4.96 1.61 7.03
C GLU A 158 5.77 2.24 5.90
N ILE A 159 7.02 1.76 5.70
CA ILE A 159 7.86 2.22 4.60
C ILE A 159 7.19 1.90 3.26
N GLY A 160 6.75 0.65 3.07
CA GLY A 160 6.19 0.23 1.79
C GLY A 160 4.90 0.96 1.43
N ILE A 161 3.98 1.13 2.40
CA ILE A 161 2.75 1.89 2.20
C ILE A 161 3.04 3.37 1.94
N ALA A 162 4.01 3.98 2.65
CA ALA A 162 4.40 5.36 2.42
C ALA A 162 4.91 5.55 0.99
N CYS A 163 5.86 4.71 0.55
CA CYS A 163 6.39 4.75 -0.81
C CYS A 163 5.29 4.55 -1.86
N ALA A 164 4.43 3.55 -1.70
CA ALA A 164 3.32 3.29 -2.61
C ALA A 164 2.32 4.45 -2.70
N THR A 165 2.21 5.28 -1.65
CA THR A 165 1.34 6.46 -1.63
C THR A 165 1.96 7.66 -2.34
N PHE A 166 3.29 7.82 -2.25
CA PHE A 166 4.00 8.91 -2.93
C PHE A 166 4.04 8.74 -4.45
N GLY A 167 4.15 7.50 -4.93
CA GLY A 167 4.17 7.16 -6.35
C GLY A 167 5.55 6.93 -6.92
#